data_AF-A0A2D7CSY4-F1
#
_entry.id   AF-A0A2D7CSY4-F1
#
_cell.length_a   1.000
_cell.length_b   1.000
_cell.length_c   1.000
_cell.angle_alpha   90.00
_cell.angle_beta   90.00
_cell.angle_gamma   90.00
#
_symmetry.space_group_name_H-M   'P 1'
#
loop_
_entity.id
_entity.type
_entity.pdbx_description
1 polymer ?
#
loop_
_entity_poly.entity_id
_entity_poly.type
_entity_poly.pdbx_seq_one_letter_code
_entity_poly.pdbx_strand_id
1 'polypeptide(L)'
;MSDVPAKLIEEEEKPKACVSESIFENMKNTLIKNLSEEDRKSYQEFGEKFHRTLDTMGFQTGKKEISMEESLSYIVESLKSGLHPRYLSDDEQRLVEAGYGKTWYKNWGYDSLE
;
A
#
# COMPACT_ATOMS: atom_id res chain seq x y z
N MET A 1 13.91 45.87 17.06
CA MET A 1 12.68 46.00 17.84
C MET A 1 11.53 46.23 16.89
N SER A 2 10.70 45.20 16.70
CA SER A 2 9.29 45.27 16.34
C SER A 2 8.72 43.87 16.59
N ASP A 3 8.46 43.62 17.87
CA ASP A 3 7.57 42.57 18.36
C ASP A 3 6.12 42.97 18.08
N VAL A 4 5.34 42.11 17.43
CA VAL A 4 3.89 41.89 17.66
C VAL A 4 3.49 40.55 17.01
N PRO A 5 2.42 39.85 17.45
CA PRO A 5 2.58 38.61 18.21
C PRO A 5 1.69 37.44 17.74
N ALA A 6 1.94 36.29 18.35
CA ALA A 6 1.00 35.29 18.85
C ALA A 6 -0.32 34.98 18.08
N LYS A 7 -0.48 33.66 17.91
CA LYS A 7 -1.69 32.83 18.08
C LYS A 7 -2.51 32.45 16.84
N LEU A 8 -2.59 31.11 16.73
CA LEU A 8 -3.79 30.32 16.47
C LEU A 8 -4.40 30.45 15.08
N ILE A 9 -3.99 29.56 14.20
CA ILE A 9 -4.94 28.57 13.69
C ILE A 9 -4.22 27.22 13.76
N GLU A 10 -4.42 26.54 14.89
CA GLU A 10 -4.33 25.08 14.93
C GLU A 10 -5.35 24.58 13.91
N GLU A 11 -4.90 24.20 12.72
CA GLU A 11 -5.72 23.36 11.86
C GLU A 11 -5.81 22.01 12.56
N GLU A 12 -6.83 21.85 13.39
CA GLU A 12 -7.27 20.55 13.84
C GLU A 12 -7.58 19.71 12.59
N GLU A 13 -6.61 18.90 12.18
CA GLU A 13 -6.87 17.78 11.30
C GLU A 13 -7.89 16.89 12.01
N LYS A 14 -9.16 17.06 11.61
CA LYS A 14 -10.27 16.21 12.01
C LYS A 14 -9.81 14.75 11.94
N PRO A 15 -9.97 13.94 12.99
CA PRO A 15 -9.60 12.54 12.94
C PRO A 15 -10.38 11.90 11.79
N LYS A 16 -9.66 11.50 10.73
CA LYS A 16 -10.19 10.66 9.66
C LYS A 16 -10.88 9.50 10.34
N ALA A 17 -12.16 9.30 10.03
CA ALA A 17 -12.99 8.28 10.64
C ALA A 17 -12.26 6.93 10.61
N CYS A 18 -11.62 6.60 11.72
CA CYS A 18 -11.07 5.30 11.99
C CYS A 18 -12.29 4.40 12.08
N VAL A 19 -12.49 3.54 11.09
CA VAL A 19 -13.37 2.37 11.23
C VAL A 19 -12.68 1.51 12.28
N SER A 20 -12.92 1.89 13.53
CA SER A 20 -12.07 1.56 14.64
C SER A 20 -12.31 0.11 14.99
N GLU A 21 -11.23 -0.60 15.24
CA GLU A 21 -11.04 -1.86 15.96
C GLU A 21 -12.29 -2.45 16.66
N SER A 22 -13.14 -1.63 17.27
CA SER A 22 -14.50 -1.95 17.72
C SER A 22 -15.37 -2.81 16.77
N ILE A 23 -15.39 -2.55 15.45
CA ILE A 23 -16.21 -3.37 14.53
C ILE A 23 -15.59 -4.76 14.37
N PHE A 24 -14.26 -4.80 14.19
CA PHE A 24 -13.51 -6.05 14.09
C PHE A 24 -13.64 -6.90 15.36
N GLU A 25 -13.50 -6.29 16.54
CA GLU A 25 -13.66 -6.95 17.83
C GLU A 25 -15.08 -7.48 18.05
N ASN A 26 -16.11 -6.72 17.67
CA ASN A 26 -17.50 -7.18 17.77
C ASN A 26 -17.80 -8.38 16.83
N MET A 27 -17.27 -8.35 15.61
CA MET A 27 -17.40 -9.47 14.68
C MET A 27 -16.66 -10.72 15.18
N LYS A 28 -15.41 -10.55 15.61
CA LYS A 28 -14.57 -11.62 16.17
C LYS A 28 -15.26 -12.29 17.36
N ASN A 29 -15.79 -11.51 18.30
CA ASN A 29 -16.45 -12.02 19.49
C ASN A 29 -17.76 -12.77 19.18
N THR A 30 -18.51 -12.32 18.17
CA THR A 30 -19.72 -13.03 17.71
C THR A 30 -19.37 -14.37 17.09
N LEU A 31 -18.32 -14.41 16.26
CA LEU A 31 -17.87 -15.63 15.60
C LEU A 31 -17.33 -16.67 16.61
N ILE A 32 -16.50 -16.23 17.57
CA ILE A 32 -15.94 -17.11 18.62
C ILE A 32 -17.03 -17.73 19.49
N LYS A 33 -18.12 -17.00 19.77
CA LYS A 33 -19.25 -17.50 20.57
C LYS A 33 -20.10 -18.54 19.84
N ASN A 34 -20.13 -18.51 18.51
CA ASN A 34 -20.90 -19.43 17.68
C ASN A 34 -20.12 -20.67 17.25
N LEU A 35 -18.84 -20.77 17.63
CA LEU A 35 -17.98 -21.91 17.34
C LEU A 35 -18.16 -23.00 18.40
N SER A 36 -18.11 -24.27 17.95
CA SER A 36 -18.07 -25.41 18.86
C SER A 36 -16.75 -25.44 19.64
N GLU A 37 -16.69 -26.12 20.79
CA GLU A 37 -15.46 -26.20 21.60
C GLU A 37 -14.29 -26.86 20.85
N GLU A 38 -14.60 -27.82 19.97
CA GLU A 38 -13.62 -28.50 19.12
C GLU A 38 -13.05 -27.57 18.04
N ASP A 39 -13.91 -26.77 17.40
CA ASP A 39 -13.49 -25.80 16.39
C ASP A 39 -12.66 -24.68 17.04
N ARG A 40 -13.07 -24.21 18.22
CA ARG A 40 -12.34 -23.18 18.96
C ARG A 40 -10.91 -23.60 19.28
N LYS A 41 -10.72 -24.85 19.68
CA LYS A 41 -9.39 -25.42 19.97
C LYS A 41 -8.56 -25.51 18.69
N SER A 42 -9.16 -25.96 17.59
CA SER A 42 -8.50 -26.04 16.28
C SER A 42 -8.08 -24.66 15.76
N TYR A 43 -8.93 -23.64 15.91
CA TYR A 43 -8.60 -22.25 15.57
C TYR A 43 -7.47 -21.68 16.42
N GLN A 44 -7.44 -21.99 17.72
CA GLN A 44 -6.36 -21.56 18.61
C GLN A 44 -5.03 -22.22 18.23
N GLU A 45 -5.02 -23.53 17.98
CA GLU A 45 -3.82 -24.26 17.54
C GLU A 45 -3.31 -23.77 16.18
N PHE A 46 -4.22 -23.45 15.26
CA PHE A 46 -3.87 -22.87 13.95
C PHE A 46 -3.27 -21.47 14.12
N GLY A 47 -3.89 -20.61 14.93
CA GLY A 47 -3.39 -19.27 15.22
C GLY A 47 -2.00 -19.29 15.86
N GLU A 48 -1.78 -20.18 16.84
CA GLU A 48 -0.47 -20.35 17.48
C GLU A 48 0.59 -20.85 16.51
N LYS A 49 0.27 -21.80 15.63
CA LYS A 49 1.20 -22.25 14.58
C LYS A 49 1.52 -21.13 13.61
N PHE A 50 0.49 -20.41 13.14
CA PHE A 50 0.62 -19.31 12.18
C PHE A 50 1.50 -18.18 12.74
N HIS A 51 1.28 -17.76 13.99
CA HIS A 51 2.08 -16.73 14.66
C HIS A 51 3.52 -17.18 14.98
N ARG A 52 3.77 -18.47 15.23
CA ARG A 52 5.13 -18.99 15.41
C ARG A 52 5.89 -19.16 14.10
N THR A 53 5.20 -19.46 13.00
CA THR A 53 5.82 -19.58 11.67
C THR A 53 6.06 -18.23 11.01
N LEU A 54 5.24 -17.22 11.33
CA LEU A 54 5.46 -15.85 10.91
C LEU A 54 6.41 -15.18 11.90
N ASP A 55 7.71 -15.33 11.65
CA ASP A 55 8.75 -14.55 12.32
C ASP A 55 8.65 -13.07 11.90
N THR A 56 7.66 -12.37 12.45
CA THR A 56 7.45 -10.93 12.21
C THR A 56 8.48 -10.06 12.95
N MET A 57 9.35 -10.64 13.79
CA MET A 57 10.44 -9.89 14.41
C MET A 57 11.53 -9.47 13.41
N GLY A 58 11.57 -10.11 12.23
CA GLY A 58 12.51 -9.78 11.15
C GLY A 58 11.94 -8.88 10.05
N PHE A 59 10.64 -8.58 10.05
CA PHE A 59 10.07 -7.62 9.12
C PHE A 59 10.37 -6.20 9.61
N GLN A 60 11.66 -5.87 9.65
CA GLN A 60 12.06 -4.49 9.55
C GLN A 60 11.40 -3.96 8.28
N THR A 61 10.40 -3.09 8.44
CA THR A 61 10.15 -1.98 7.52
C THR A 61 11.37 -1.04 7.53
N GLY A 62 12.59 -1.60 7.49
CA GLY A 62 13.76 -0.89 7.02
C GLY A 62 13.37 -0.47 5.63
N LYS A 63 13.47 0.84 5.38
CA LYS A 63 13.19 1.47 4.09
C LYS A 63 13.71 0.53 3.00
N LYS A 64 12.82 -0.28 2.42
CA LYS A 64 13.20 -1.19 1.35
C LYS A 64 13.65 -0.22 0.29
N GLU A 65 14.96 -0.14 0.03
CA GLU A 65 15.48 0.75 -0.99
C GLU A 65 14.68 0.41 -2.24
N ILE A 66 13.82 1.35 -2.64
CA ILE A 66 12.97 1.16 -3.80
C ILE A 66 13.94 1.13 -4.96
N SER A 67 14.26 -0.08 -5.42
CA SER A 67 15.14 -0.24 -6.57
C SER A 67 14.39 0.35 -7.76
N MET A 68 15.02 1.33 -8.41
CA MET A 68 14.49 1.93 -9.64
C MET A 68 14.18 0.86 -10.70
N GLU A 69 14.94 -0.23 -10.71
CA GLU A 69 14.74 -1.37 -11.60
C GLU A 69 13.45 -2.15 -11.28
N GLU A 70 13.13 -2.35 -9.99
CA GLU A 70 11.85 -2.96 -9.60
C GLU A 70 10.69 -2.08 -10.03
N SER A 71 10.76 -0.77 -9.76
CA SER A 71 9.72 0.19 -10.15
C SER A 71 9.52 0.25 -11.66
N LEU A 72 10.60 0.28 -12.45
CA LEU A 72 10.54 0.24 -13.91
C LEU A 72 9.89 -1.07 -14.39
N SER A 73 10.25 -2.20 -13.77
CA SER A 73 9.70 -3.52 -14.11
C SER A 73 8.20 -3.59 -13.88
N TYR A 74 7.69 -3.02 -12.77
CA TYR A 74 6.26 -2.95 -12.50
C TYR A 74 5.49 -2.14 -13.54
N ILE A 75 6.05 -1.00 -13.97
CA ILE A 75 5.42 -0.16 -14.99
C ILE A 75 5.42 -0.88 -16.35
N VAL A 76 6.53 -1.52 -16.71
CA VAL A 76 6.64 -2.30 -17.95
C VAL A 76 5.66 -3.46 -17.98
N GLU A 77 5.48 -4.17 -16.86
CA GLU A 77 4.49 -5.23 -16.75
C GLU A 77 3.07 -4.70 -16.89
N SER A 78 2.78 -3.52 -16.30
CA SER A 78 1.49 -2.84 -16.44
C SER A 78 1.21 -2.46 -17.90
N LEU A 79 2.19 -1.92 -18.61
CA LEU A 79 2.07 -1.61 -20.04
C LEU A 79 1.85 -2.87 -20.90
N LYS A 80 2.55 -3.97 -20.59
CA LYS A 80 2.34 -5.27 -21.26
C LYS A 80 0.97 -5.86 -20.98
N SER A 81 0.40 -5.59 -19.82
CA SER A 81 -0.95 -6.03 -19.46
C SER A 81 -2.06 -5.32 -20.24
N GLY A 82 -1.70 -4.31 -21.05
CA GLY A 82 -2.63 -3.53 -21.87
C GLY A 82 -3.02 -2.19 -21.23
N LEU A 83 -2.30 -1.73 -20.21
CA LEU A 83 -2.51 -0.39 -19.66
C LEU A 83 -2.09 0.65 -20.72
N HIS A 84 -3.01 1.57 -21.05
CA HIS A 84 -2.70 2.67 -21.96
C HIS A 84 -1.71 3.64 -21.29
N PRO A 85 -0.66 4.13 -22.00
CA PRO A 85 0.32 5.08 -21.48
C PRO A 85 -0.26 6.29 -20.73
N ARG A 86 -1.42 6.77 -21.18
CA ARG A 86 -2.19 7.87 -20.56
C ARG A 86 -2.59 7.63 -19.11
N TYR A 87 -2.72 6.38 -18.68
CA TYR A 87 -3.08 6.02 -17.31
C TYR A 87 -1.87 5.93 -16.38
N LEU A 88 -0.64 6.06 -16.90
CA LEU A 88 0.53 6.22 -16.05
C LEU A 88 0.53 7.61 -15.44
N SER A 89 0.90 7.67 -14.16
CA SER A 89 1.18 8.94 -13.48
C SER A 89 2.39 9.65 -14.08
N ASP A 90 2.47 10.97 -13.89
CA ASP A 90 3.56 11.79 -14.43
C ASP A 90 4.94 11.29 -13.98
N ASP A 91 5.05 10.78 -12.75
CA ASP A 91 6.30 10.24 -12.21
C ASP A 91 6.68 8.91 -12.86
N GLU A 92 5.72 8.04 -13.13
CA GLU A 92 5.93 6.79 -13.86
C GLU A 92 6.34 7.04 -15.31
N GLN A 93 5.70 8.01 -15.98
CA GLN A 93 6.07 8.41 -17.33
C GLN A 93 7.51 8.91 -17.40
N ARG A 94 7.93 9.75 -16.43
CA ARG A 94 9.32 10.21 -16.31
C ARG A 94 10.29 9.07 -16.05
N LEU A 95 9.89 8.08 -15.25
CA LEU A 95 10.71 6.91 -14.95
C LEU A 95 10.95 6.07 -16.21
N VAL A 96 9.89 5.83 -17.00
CA VAL A 96 9.99 5.09 -18.26
C VAL A 96 10.74 5.91 -19.32
N GLU A 97 10.55 7.23 -19.37
CA GLU A 97 11.34 8.13 -20.23
C GLU A 97 12.82 8.10 -19.89
N ALA A 98 13.18 8.03 -18.60
CA ALA A 98 14.57 7.91 -18.17
C ALA A 98 15.20 6.56 -18.57
N GLY A 99 14.42 5.47 -18.58
CA GLY A 99 14.89 4.13 -18.95
C GLY A 99 14.91 3.83 -20.45
N TYR A 100 13.89 4.26 -21.19
CA TYR A 100 13.66 3.91 -22.60
C TYR A 100 13.68 5.11 -23.56
N GLY A 101 13.79 6.34 -23.03
CA GLY A 101 13.81 7.58 -23.80
C GLY A 101 12.43 8.15 -24.11
N LYS A 102 12.40 9.35 -24.72
CA LYS A 102 11.18 10.14 -25.02
C LYS A 102 10.14 9.47 -25.92
N THR A 103 10.52 8.41 -26.62
CA THR A 103 9.65 7.72 -27.59
C THR A 103 9.32 6.31 -27.14
N TRP A 104 9.40 6.04 -25.83
CA TRP A 104 9.17 4.73 -25.24
C TRP A 104 7.83 4.13 -25.67
N TYR A 105 6.76 4.93 -25.75
CA TYR A 105 5.40 4.49 -26.08
C TYR A 105 5.29 3.80 -27.45
N LYS A 106 6.19 4.09 -28.40
CA LYS A 106 6.26 3.43 -29.71
C LYS A 106 6.64 1.96 -29.61
N ASN A 107 7.43 1.59 -28.62
CA ASN A 107 7.83 0.20 -28.38
C ASN A 107 6.64 -0.67 -27.95
N TRP A 108 5.56 -0.04 -27.46
CA TRP A 108 4.30 -0.69 -27.11
C TRP A 108 3.19 -0.45 -28.15
N GLY A 109 3.52 0.06 -29.33
CA GLY A 109 2.59 0.19 -30.45
C GLY A 109 1.67 1.41 -30.39
N TYR A 110 2.02 2.42 -29.58
CA TYR A 110 1.27 3.67 -29.51
C TYR A 110 1.94 4.75 -30.37
N ASP A 111 1.13 5.59 -31.03
CA ASP A 111 1.61 6.73 -31.83
C ASP A 111 1.77 8.01 -31.00
N SER A 112 1.00 8.13 -29.90
CA SER A 112 1.01 9.24 -28.96
C SER A 112 0.67 8.77 -27.53
N LEU A 113 0.90 9.63 -26.55
CA LEU A 113 0.53 9.41 -25.14
C LEU A 113 -0.94 9.80 -24.85
N GLU A 114 -1.70 10.20 -25.88
CA GLU A 114 -3.08 10.73 -25.77
C GLU A 114 -4.16 9.66 -25.86
#